data_AF-A0A969SJQ3-F1
#
_entry.id   AF-A0A969SJQ3-F1
#
_cell.length_a   1.000
_cell.length_b   1.000
_cell.length_c   1.000
_cell.angle_alpha   90.00
_cell.angle_beta   90.00
_cell.angle_gamma   90.00
#
_symmetry.space_group_name_H-M   'P 1'
#
loop_
_entity.id
_entity.type
_entity.pdbx_description
1 polymer ?
#
loop_
_entity_poly.entity_id
_entity_poly.type
_entity_poly.pdbx_seq_one_letter_code
_entity_poly.pdbx_strand_id
1 'polypeptide(L)'
;MNLAETIEKEQMEMDWWVEIITTEPYCIYYFGPFENTEEAILAQDDYIEDLANEGTRGITVEIKCCQPRNLTIFQEDELAESFQMLGENN
;
A
#
# COMPACT_ATOMS: atom_id res chain seq x y z
N MET A 1 -41.42 11.17 4.67
CA MET A 1 -40.34 11.93 3.99
C MET A 1 -39.47 12.53 5.06
N ASN A 2 -38.21 12.14 5.11
CA ASN A 2 -37.04 13.00 5.29
C ASN A 2 -35.83 12.12 4.92
N LEU A 3 -35.36 12.36 3.69
CA LEU A 3 -34.39 11.59 2.91
C LEU A 3 -33.11 12.43 2.75
N ALA A 4 -32.57 12.93 3.84
CA ALA A 4 -31.39 13.81 3.83
C ALA A 4 -30.78 13.73 5.24
N GLU A 5 -29.55 13.30 5.48
CA GLU A 5 -28.35 13.34 4.64
C GLU A 5 -27.49 12.10 4.87
N THR A 6 -27.39 11.29 3.81
CA THR A 6 -26.24 10.43 3.52
C THR A 6 -25.05 11.34 3.21
N ILE A 7 -24.11 11.49 4.14
CA ILE A 7 -22.71 11.73 3.80
C ILE A 7 -21.90 10.86 4.76
N GLU A 8 -21.65 9.64 4.33
CA GLU A 8 -20.52 8.85 4.84
C GLU A 8 -19.30 9.77 4.70
N LYS A 9 -18.72 10.18 5.83
CA LYS A 9 -17.42 10.86 5.84
C LYS A 9 -16.38 9.83 5.39
N GLU A 10 -16.37 9.48 4.10
CA GLU A 10 -15.13 9.17 3.40
C GLU A 10 -14.38 10.49 3.29
N GLN A 11 -13.88 10.96 4.44
CA GLN A 11 -12.78 11.88 4.46
C GLN A 11 -11.64 11.05 3.87
N MET A 12 -11.48 11.12 2.55
CA MET A 12 -10.30 10.65 1.83
C MET A 12 -9.15 11.52 2.34
N GLU A 13 -8.68 11.24 3.55
CA GLU A 13 -7.45 11.80 4.09
C GLU A 13 -6.35 11.17 3.25
N MET A 14 -6.04 11.88 2.16
CA MET A 14 -4.90 11.56 1.31
C MET A 14 -3.68 12.06 2.07
N ASP A 15 -2.98 11.13 2.70
CA ASP A 15 -1.73 11.39 3.40
C ASP A 15 -0.54 11.07 2.50
N TRP A 16 0.65 11.43 2.95
CA TRP A 16 1.89 11.03 2.27
C TRP A 16 2.23 9.60 2.65
N TRP A 17 2.51 8.77 1.64
CA TRP A 17 2.91 7.38 1.81
C TRP A 17 4.21 7.12 1.07
N VAL A 18 5.05 6.30 1.67
CA VAL A 18 6.26 5.75 1.06
C VAL A 18 5.88 4.39 0.50
N GLU A 19 5.81 4.28 -0.82
CA GLU A 19 5.68 3.02 -1.53
C GLU A 19 7.07 2.44 -1.76
N ILE A 20 7.32 1.23 -1.30
CA ILE A 20 8.55 0.48 -1.52
C ILE A 20 8.22 -0.77 -2.32
N ILE A 21 8.74 -0.85 -3.55
CA ILE A 21 8.61 -2.01 -4.43
C ILE A 21 9.92 -2.77 -4.40
N THR A 22 9.86 -4.07 -4.17
CA THR A 22 11.00 -4.98 -4.18
C THR A 22 10.87 -5.92 -5.36
N THR A 23 11.97 -6.42 -5.93
CA THR A 23 11.91 -7.34 -7.09
C THR A 23 12.14 -8.79 -6.70
N GLU A 24 12.95 -9.06 -5.67
CA GLU A 24 13.26 -10.40 -5.20
C GLU A 24 13.34 -10.43 -3.67
N PRO A 25 12.30 -10.97 -2.97
CA PRO A 25 10.97 -11.32 -3.49
C PRO A 25 10.20 -10.08 -4.01
N TYR A 26 9.22 -10.27 -4.91
CA TYR A 26 8.37 -9.16 -5.36
C TYR A 26 7.29 -8.85 -4.33
N CYS A 27 7.44 -7.70 -3.69
CA CYS A 27 6.53 -7.19 -2.67
C CYS A 27 6.37 -5.68 -2.85
N ILE A 28 5.19 -5.17 -2.53
CA ILE A 28 4.93 -3.73 -2.47
C ILE A 28 4.54 -3.40 -1.04
N TYR A 29 5.25 -2.48 -0.42
CA TYR A 29 5.01 -1.99 0.92
C TYR A 29 4.57 -0.54 0.89
N TYR A 30 3.56 -0.18 1.67
CA TYR A 30 3.16 1.20 1.88
C TYR A 30 3.36 1.58 3.35
N PHE A 31 4.28 2.51 3.60
CA PHE A 31 4.54 3.04 4.94
C PHE A 31 3.98 4.46 5.07
N GLY A 32 3.39 4.75 6.22
CA GLY A 32 2.68 6.00 6.51
C GLY A 32 1.49 5.76 7.45
N PRO A 33 0.52 6.69 7.50
CA PRO A 33 0.49 7.99 6.82
C PRO A 33 1.50 9.00 7.42
N PHE A 34 2.12 9.82 6.57
CA PHE A 34 3.00 10.92 6.97
C PHE A 34 2.35 12.28 6.76
N GLU A 35 2.66 13.25 7.63
CA GLU A 35 2.09 14.60 7.54
C GLU A 35 2.67 15.39 6.35
N ASN A 36 3.90 15.08 5.95
CA ASN A 36 4.60 15.76 4.86
C ASN A 36 5.61 14.84 4.15
N THR A 37 6.02 15.24 2.94
CA THR A 37 6.99 14.49 2.13
C THR A 37 8.36 14.40 2.78
N GLU A 38 8.80 15.40 3.56
CA GLU A 38 10.13 15.40 4.19
C GLU A 38 10.23 14.31 5.26
N GLU A 39 9.19 14.13 6.07
CA GLU A 39 9.06 13.05 7.04
C GLU A 39 9.09 11.68 6.36
N ALA A 40 8.34 11.53 5.27
CA ALA A 40 8.35 10.33 4.44
C ALA A 40 9.74 10.03 3.87
N ILE A 41 10.47 11.04 3.37
CA ILE A 41 11.84 10.89 2.87
C ILE A 41 12.78 10.45 3.99
N LEU A 42 12.68 11.05 5.18
CA LEU A 42 13.55 10.69 6.29
C LEU A 42 13.29 9.27 6.79
N ALA A 43 12.03 8.85 6.85
CA ALA A 43 11.64 7.51 7.29
C ALA A 43 11.97 6.41 6.26
N GLN A 44 12.00 6.74 4.97
CA GLN A 44 12.25 5.72 3.93
C GLN A 44 13.63 5.07 4.06
N ASP A 45 14.64 5.82 4.51
CA ASP A 45 16.02 5.35 4.60
C ASP A 45 16.14 4.18 5.61
N ASP A 46 15.45 4.28 6.75
CA ASP A 46 15.38 3.20 7.74
C ASP A 46 14.74 1.93 7.13
N TYR A 47 13.64 2.08 6.39
CA TYR A 47 12.96 0.94 5.75
C TYR A 47 13.80 0.29 4.64
N ILE A 48 14.50 1.09 3.83
CA ILE A 48 15.40 0.58 2.79
C ILE A 48 16.55 -0.18 3.43
N GLU A 49 17.14 0.36 4.51
CA GLU A 49 18.25 -0.28 5.21
C GLU A 49 17.84 -1.65 5.78
N ASP A 50 16.68 -1.73 6.45
CA ASP A 50 16.15 -2.99 6.96
C ASP A 50 15.92 -4.00 5.83
N LEU A 51 15.21 -3.61 4.76
CA LEU A 51 14.92 -4.50 3.62
C LEU A 51 16.20 -4.97 2.92
N ALA A 52 17.19 -4.09 2.77
CA ALA A 52 18.49 -4.44 2.19
C ALA A 52 19.26 -5.43 3.08
N ASN A 53 19.21 -5.24 4.41
CA ASN A 53 19.83 -6.16 5.39
C ASN A 53 19.12 -7.52 5.43
N GLU A 54 17.82 -7.58 5.18
CA GLU A 54 17.07 -8.83 5.01
C GLU A 54 17.43 -9.59 3.72
N GLY A 55 18.23 -8.99 2.83
CA GLY A 55 18.68 -9.59 1.58
C GLY A 55 17.74 -9.33 0.41
N THR A 56 16.79 -8.40 0.56
CA THR A 56 15.87 -7.98 -0.51
C THR A 56 16.61 -7.25 -1.62
N ARG A 57 16.23 -7.50 -2.88
CA ARG A 57 16.87 -6.89 -4.05
C ARG A 57 15.89 -6.09 -4.89
N GLY A 58 16.44 -5.13 -5.64
CA GLY A 58 15.69 -4.26 -6.54
C GLY A 58 14.70 -3.34 -5.83
N ILE A 59 15.09 -2.81 -4.67
CA ILE A 59 14.28 -1.87 -3.90
C ILE A 59 14.11 -0.57 -4.68
N THR A 60 12.87 -0.20 -4.92
CA THR A 60 12.45 1.05 -5.56
C THR A 60 11.54 1.77 -4.60
N VAL A 61 11.77 3.06 -4.37
CA VAL A 61 10.97 3.86 -3.45
C VAL A 61 10.29 5.01 -4.19
N GLU A 62 8.99 5.18 -3.96
CA GLU A 62 8.19 6.26 -4.48
C GLU A 62 7.37 6.89 -3.35
N ILE A 63 7.46 8.22 -3.22
CA ILE A 63 6.68 8.95 -2.22
C ILE A 63 5.50 9.60 -2.93
N LYS A 64 4.29 9.24 -2.51
CA LYS A 64 3.06 9.73 -3.14
C LYS A 64 1.98 10.01 -2.12
N CYS A 65 1.11 10.96 -2.46
CA CYS A 65 -0.07 11.25 -1.67
C CYS A 65 -1.21 10.35 -2.14
N CYS A 66 -1.58 9.34 -1.35
CA CYS A 66 -2.57 8.35 -1.73
C CYS A 66 -3.26 7.73 -0.50
N GLN A 67 -4.20 6.81 -0.74
CA GLN A 67 -4.84 6.02 0.31
C GLN A 67 -4.75 4.54 -0.06
N PRO A 68 -3.66 3.85 0.33
CA PRO A 68 -3.49 2.44 0.01
C PRO A 68 -4.54 1.60 0.75
N ARG A 69 -5.21 0.69 0.03
CA ARG A 69 -6.14 -0.28 0.65
C ARG A 69 -5.41 -1.41 1.38
N ASN A 70 -4.22 -1.74 0.90
CA ASN A 70 -3.37 -2.81 1.42
C ASN A 70 -1.98 -2.24 1.66
N LEU A 71 -1.46 -2.44 2.87
CA LEU A 71 -0.15 -1.92 3.27
C LEU A 71 1.00 -2.83 2.83
N THR A 72 0.70 -4.09 2.56
CA THR A 72 1.66 -5.07 2.06
C THR A 72 0.95 -5.91 1.01
N ILE A 73 1.51 -5.91 -0.19
CA ILE A 73 0.99 -6.63 -1.35
C ILE A 73 2.09 -7.60 -1.79
N PHE A 74 1.80 -8.89 -1.67
CA PHE A 74 2.66 -9.94 -2.20
C PHE A 74 2.19 -10.32 -3.61
N GLN A 75 3.11 -10.71 -4.50
CA GLN A 75 2.74 -11.17 -5.85
C GLN A 75 1.75 -12.34 -5.84
N GLU A 76 1.73 -13.16 -4.78
CA GLU A 76 0.79 -14.28 -4.65
C GLU A 76 -0.66 -13.86 -4.32
N ASP A 77 -0.87 -12.71 -3.68
CA ASP A 77 -2.21 -12.25 -3.27
C ASP A 77 -3.08 -11.81 -4.47
N GLU A 78 -2.49 -11.33 -5.57
CA GLU A 78 -3.27 -10.99 -6.78
C GLU A 78 -3.92 -12.20 -7.45
N LEU A 79 -3.40 -13.41 -7.24
CA LEU A 79 -3.96 -14.61 -7.87
C LEU A 79 -5.20 -15.13 -7.11
N ALA A 80 -5.28 -14.90 -5.79
CA ALA A 80 -6.33 -15.43 -4.93
C ALA A 80 -7.71 -14.82 -5.22
N GLU A 81 -7.78 -13.56 -5.65
CA GLU A 81 -9.05 -12.91 -5.99
C GLU A 81 -9.65 -13.40 -7.33
N SER A 82 -8.84 -14.03 -8.20
CA SER A 82 -9.32 -14.53 -9.49
C SER A 82 -10.02 -15.91 -9.43
N PHE A 83 -9.74 -16.72 -8.39
CA PHE A 83 -10.23 -18.10 -8.31
C PHE A 83 -11.55 -18.27 -7.53
N GLN A 84 -12.06 -17.23 -6.88
CA GLN A 84 -13.31 -17.32 -6.11
C GLN A 84 -14.59 -17.04 -6.92
N MET A 85 -14.48 -16.91 -8.24
CA MET A 85 -15.60 -16.63 -9.17
C MET A 85 -15.97 -17.78 -10.11
N LEU A 86 -15.43 -19.00 -9.93
CA LEU A 86 -15.80 -20.19 -10.71
C LEU A 86 -16.34 -21.33 -9.85
N GLY A 87 -16.94 -20.98 -8.71
CA GLY A 87 -17.30 -21.92 -7.66
C GLY A 87 -18.78 -22.24 -7.49
N GLU A 88 -19.73 -21.62 -8.21
CA GLU A 88 -21.15 -21.94 -8.04
C GLU A 88 -21.89 -21.85 -9.37
N ASN A 89 -22.19 -23.01 -9.98
CA ASN A 89 -23.39 -23.33 -10.77
C ASN A 89 -23.23 -24.72 -11.40
N ASN A 90 -23.56 -25.77 -10.62
CA ASN A 90 -24.00 -27.05 -11.18
C ASN A 90 -25.02 -27.74 -10.27
#